data_AF-K9FWV0-F1
#
_entry.id   AF-K9FWV0-F1
#
_cell.length_a   1.000
_cell.length_b   1.000
_cell.length_c   1.000
_cell.angle_alpha   90.00
_cell.angle_beta   90.00
_cell.angle_gamma   90.00
#
_symmetry.space_group_name_H-M   'P 1'
#
loop_
_entity.id
_entity.type
_entity.pdbx_description
1 polymer ?
#
loop_
_entity_poly.entity_id
_entity_poly.type
_entity_poly.pdbx_seq_one_letter_code
_entity_poly.pdbx_strand_id
1 'polypeptide(L)'
;MWVPSLRSINWWQSGCLSFGRTLIIPPLMQAVRGTQYSSDWGTKITVHVGTIKSTVEALPQRMDVLVVQGTDAGRHQWAQGTSLISLLPEVRDLLSKFQNTTTAILAAGGIVDGRGCVAALGLGGLFRSPFIADDWQI
;
A
#
# COMPACT_ATOMS: atom_id res chain seq x y z
N MET A 1 -3.84 -39.34 -5.89
CA MET A 1 -4.44 -38.81 -4.65
C MET A 1 -3.30 -38.51 -3.70
N TRP A 2 -2.89 -37.24 -3.60
CA TRP A 2 -1.74 -36.82 -2.78
C TRP A 2 -2.13 -35.53 -2.07
N VAL A 3 -2.09 -35.54 -0.74
CA VAL A 3 -2.35 -34.39 0.11
C VAL A 3 -1.00 -33.99 0.75
N PRO A 4 -0.49 -32.78 0.53
CA PRO A 4 0.47 -32.16 1.43
C PRO A 4 -0.24 -31.07 2.26
N SER A 5 -0.45 -31.31 3.56
CA SER A 5 0.46 -30.92 4.64
C SER A 5 0.40 -29.41 4.95
N LEU A 6 -0.56 -29.04 5.80
CA LEU A 6 -0.57 -27.83 6.60
C LEU A 6 0.60 -27.87 7.61
N ARG A 7 1.62 -27.05 7.43
CA ARG A 7 2.57 -26.72 8.49
C ARG A 7 2.77 -25.22 8.59
N SER A 8 2.60 -24.74 9.82
CA SER A 8 2.99 -23.41 10.36
C SER A 8 2.13 -22.21 9.92
N ILE A 9 0.97 -22.06 10.55
CA ILE A 9 0.45 -20.72 10.85
C ILE A 9 0.96 -20.35 12.26
N ASN A 10 1.90 -19.39 12.33
CA ASN A 10 2.38 -18.85 13.59
C ASN A 10 1.54 -17.62 13.93
N TRP A 11 0.60 -17.81 14.85
CA TRP A 11 -0.51 -16.92 15.20
C TRP A 11 -0.18 -15.84 16.25
N TRP A 12 1.09 -15.57 16.56
CA TRP A 12 1.42 -14.75 17.72
C TRP A 12 2.58 -13.78 17.46
N GLN A 13 2.25 -12.57 17.02
CA GLN A 13 2.79 -11.28 17.52
C GLN A 13 2.10 -10.12 16.76
N SER A 14 0.96 -9.68 17.33
CA SER A 14 0.40 -8.33 17.22
C SER A 14 -0.12 -7.84 15.85
N GLY A 15 -1.39 -8.14 15.57
CA GLY A 15 -2.35 -7.14 15.08
C GLY A 15 -2.40 -6.81 13.58
N CYS A 16 -1.62 -7.46 12.72
CA CYS A 16 -1.67 -7.21 11.27
C CYS A 16 -2.18 -8.44 10.52
N LEU A 17 -3.33 -8.31 9.85
CA LEU A 17 -3.84 -9.31 8.91
C LEU A 17 -2.99 -9.29 7.64
N SER A 18 -2.11 -10.28 7.47
CA SER A 18 -1.45 -10.55 6.19
C SER A 18 -2.13 -11.73 5.51
N PHE A 19 -3.01 -11.45 4.54
CA PHE A 19 -3.66 -12.49 3.74
C PHE A 19 -2.80 -12.92 2.54
N GLY A 20 -2.73 -14.23 2.30
CA GLY A 20 -2.01 -14.83 1.19
C GLY A 20 -2.52 -14.34 -0.18
N ARG A 21 -1.55 -14.14 -1.09
CA ARG A 21 -1.70 -13.55 -2.43
C ARG A 21 -2.79 -14.22 -3.27
N THR A 22 -3.70 -13.40 -3.79
CA THR A 22 -4.53 -13.62 -5.00
C THR A 22 -5.98 -14.10 -4.83
N LEU A 23 -6.36 -14.88 -3.81
CA LEU A 23 -7.75 -15.43 -3.74
C LEU A 23 -8.69 -14.79 -2.70
N ILE A 24 -8.18 -13.97 -1.76
CA ILE A 24 -8.98 -13.41 -0.65
C ILE A 24 -9.26 -11.90 -0.80
N ILE A 25 -8.49 -11.21 -1.65
CA ILE A 25 -8.45 -9.74 -1.69
C ILE A 25 -9.73 -9.11 -2.27
N PRO A 26 -10.29 -9.57 -3.42
CA PRO A 26 -11.49 -8.95 -3.98
C PRO A 26 -12.73 -9.06 -3.08
N PRO A 27 -13.05 -10.22 -2.47
CA PRO A 27 -14.19 -10.35 -1.56
C PRO A 27 -14.07 -9.48 -0.30
N LEU A 28 -12.87 -9.37 0.28
CA LEU A 28 -12.64 -8.56 1.48
C LEU A 28 -12.84 -7.06 1.19
N MET A 29 -12.28 -6.56 0.07
CA MET A 29 -12.46 -5.16 -0.30
C MET A 29 -13.91 -4.82 -0.63
N GLN A 30 -14.65 -5.74 -1.26
CA GLN A 30 -16.08 -5.55 -1.48
C GLN A 30 -16.87 -5.51 -0.17
N ALA A 31 -16.52 -6.35 0.80
CA ALA A 31 -17.15 -6.33 2.13
C ALA A 31 -16.90 -4.99 2.85
N VAL A 32 -15.65 -4.51 2.86
CA VAL A 32 -15.29 -3.21 3.48
C VAL A 32 -16.04 -2.05 2.80
N ARG A 33 -16.15 -2.07 1.47
CA ARG A 33 -16.94 -1.06 0.74
C ARG A 33 -18.43 -1.17 1.01
N GLY A 34 -18.95 -2.39 1.19
CA GLY A 34 -20.34 -2.61 1.60
C GLY A 34 -20.64 -1.98 2.97
N THR A 35 -19.68 -2.05 3.91
CA THR A 35 -19.82 -1.43 5.24
C THR A 35 -19.66 0.08 5.25
N GLN A 36 -18.91 0.67 4.30
CA GLN A 36 -18.87 2.12 4.12
C GLN A 36 -20.24 2.70 3.76
N TYR A 37 -21.08 1.94 3.04
CA TYR A 37 -22.40 2.42 2.66
C TYR A 37 -23.40 2.39 3.83
N SER A 38 -23.18 1.52 4.82
CA SER A 38 -24.10 1.37 5.97
C SER A 38 -23.67 2.16 7.21
N SER A 39 -22.53 2.86 7.18
CA SER A 39 -22.01 3.55 8.35
C SER A 39 -21.29 4.85 7.95
N ASP A 40 -21.47 5.93 8.72
CA ASP A 40 -20.82 7.24 8.48
C ASP A 40 -19.30 7.24 8.71
N TRP A 41 -18.70 6.08 8.98
CA TRP A 41 -17.27 5.94 9.15
C TRP A 41 -16.61 5.94 7.77
N GLY A 42 -16.05 7.09 7.37
CA GLY A 42 -15.28 7.32 6.14
C GLY A 42 -13.99 6.49 6.06
N THR A 43 -14.13 5.17 6.10
CA THR A 43 -13.05 4.17 6.08
C THR A 43 -12.26 4.33 4.79
N LYS A 44 -10.94 4.16 4.82
CA LYS A 44 -10.09 4.22 3.62
C LYS A 44 -9.31 2.93 3.48
N ILE A 45 -9.15 2.46 2.24
CA ILE A 45 -8.44 1.23 1.91
C ILE A 45 -7.00 1.61 1.53
N THR A 46 -6.06 1.12 2.32
CA THR A 46 -4.62 1.31 2.11
C THR A 46 -3.95 0.00 1.74
N VAL A 47 -3.10 -0.01 0.70
CA VAL A 47 -2.35 -1.21 0.26
C VAL A 47 -0.85 -0.95 0.35
N HIS A 48 -0.11 -1.89 0.95
CA HIS A 48 1.34 -1.80 1.07
C HIS A 48 2.03 -2.58 -0.05
N VAL A 49 2.97 -1.93 -0.73
CA VAL A 49 3.80 -2.51 -1.79
C VAL A 49 5.26 -2.21 -1.52
N GLY A 50 6.15 -3.03 -2.06
CA GLY A 50 7.60 -2.81 -1.92
C GLY A 50 8.39 -3.36 -3.10
N THR A 51 7.69 -3.66 -4.20
CA THR A 51 8.23 -4.04 -5.50
C THR A 51 7.30 -3.51 -6.60
N ILE A 52 7.81 -3.33 -7.81
CA ILE A 52 6.97 -2.97 -8.96
C ILE A 52 5.95 -4.06 -9.28
N LYS A 53 6.31 -5.33 -9.13
CA LYS A 53 5.38 -6.45 -9.33
C LYS A 53 4.17 -6.36 -8.39
N SER A 54 4.39 -6.17 -7.09
CA SER A 54 3.29 -5.98 -6.13
C SER A 54 2.45 -4.74 -6.42
N THR A 55 3.07 -3.71 -7.00
CA THR A 55 2.37 -2.48 -7.40
C THR A 55 1.41 -2.76 -8.56
N VAL A 56 1.88 -3.43 -9.61
CA VAL A 56 1.03 -3.83 -10.75
C VAL A 56 -0.14 -4.71 -10.30
N GLU A 57 0.11 -5.64 -9.37
CA GLU A 57 -0.93 -6.51 -8.79
C GLU A 57 -1.96 -5.72 -7.94
N ALA A 58 -1.57 -4.56 -7.39
CA ALA A 58 -2.43 -3.71 -6.57
C ALA A 58 -3.29 -2.73 -7.40
N LEU A 59 -2.88 -2.34 -8.61
CA LEU A 59 -3.61 -1.36 -9.42
C LEU A 59 -5.10 -1.67 -9.65
N PRO A 60 -5.52 -2.94 -9.91
CA PRO A 60 -6.93 -3.26 -10.13
C PRO A 60 -7.82 -3.09 -8.89
N GLN A 61 -7.22 -2.92 -7.71
CA GLN A 61 -7.90 -3.02 -6.42
C GLN A 61 -8.61 -1.72 -5.98
N ARG A 62 -8.44 -0.62 -6.74
CA ARG A 62 -9.07 0.70 -6.47
C ARG A 62 -8.80 1.25 -5.06
N MET A 63 -7.59 1.07 -4.53
CA MET A 63 -7.21 1.59 -3.21
C MET A 63 -7.27 3.12 -3.12
N ASP A 64 -7.50 3.65 -1.92
CA ASP A 64 -7.43 5.09 -1.63
C ASP A 64 -5.97 5.55 -1.45
N VAL A 65 -5.16 4.70 -0.82
CA VAL A 65 -3.74 4.97 -0.56
C VAL A 65 -2.87 3.78 -0.94
N LEU A 66 -1.80 4.06 -1.67
CA LEU A 66 -0.71 3.13 -1.93
C LEU A 66 0.48 3.49 -1.03
N VAL A 67 0.83 2.60 -0.11
CA VAL A 67 2.01 2.74 0.73
C VAL A 67 3.18 2.06 0.06
N VAL A 68 4.16 2.85 -0.37
CA VAL A 68 5.39 2.39 -0.99
C VAL A 68 6.43 2.21 0.12
N GLN A 69 6.68 0.96 0.49
CA GLN A 69 7.60 0.59 1.54
C GLN A 69 8.92 0.10 0.95
N GLY A 70 9.99 0.86 1.18
CA GLY A 70 11.35 0.42 0.85
C GLY A 70 11.92 -0.56 1.87
N THR A 71 13.00 -1.25 1.51
CA THR A 71 13.78 -2.11 2.44
C THR A 71 14.43 -1.33 3.58
N ASP A 72 14.48 -0.01 3.47
CA ASP A 72 14.96 0.88 4.55
C ASP A 72 13.97 0.97 5.71
N ALA A 73 12.75 0.44 5.55
CA ALA A 73 11.79 0.26 6.64
C ALA A 73 12.16 -0.96 7.50
N GLY A 74 12.18 -0.83 8.82
CA GLY A 74 12.33 -1.99 9.70
C GLY A 74 11.14 -2.97 9.63
N ARG A 75 11.28 -4.15 10.27
CA ARG A 75 10.29 -5.25 10.35
C ARG A 75 10.23 -6.17 9.11
N HIS A 76 9.09 -6.84 8.87
CA HIS A 76 8.89 -7.79 7.77
C HIS A 76 8.95 -7.08 6.42
N GLN A 77 10.17 -6.98 5.91
CA GLN A 77 10.46 -6.46 4.58
C GLN A 77 10.15 -7.52 3.52
N TRP A 78 10.09 -7.08 2.27
CA TRP A 78 10.02 -8.01 1.16
C TRP A 78 11.38 -8.65 0.92
N ALA A 79 11.39 -9.97 0.81
CA ALA A 79 12.59 -10.74 0.51
C ALA A 79 13.28 -10.33 -0.81
N GLN A 80 12.56 -9.65 -1.70
CA GLN A 80 13.05 -9.09 -2.97
C GLN A 80 12.72 -7.59 -3.08
N GLY A 81 12.72 -6.87 -1.96
CA GLY A 81 12.42 -5.44 -1.92
C GLY A 81 13.57 -4.57 -2.42
N THR A 82 13.26 -3.29 -2.66
CA THR A 82 14.24 -2.27 -3.06
C THR A 82 14.21 -1.10 -2.06
N SER A 83 15.29 -0.32 -1.96
CA SER A 83 15.31 0.92 -1.19
C SER A 83 14.21 1.88 -1.65
N LEU A 84 13.67 2.66 -0.71
CA LEU A 84 12.61 3.62 -0.97
C LEU A 84 13.01 4.64 -2.05
N ILE A 85 14.28 5.07 -2.03
CA ILE A 85 14.79 6.10 -2.95
C ILE A 85 14.69 5.67 -4.42
N SER A 86 14.83 4.37 -4.71
CA SER A 86 14.72 3.81 -6.06
C SER A 86 13.28 3.39 -6.38
N LEU A 87 12.59 2.77 -5.42
CA LEU A 87 11.26 2.23 -5.66
C LEU A 87 10.20 3.33 -5.87
N LEU A 88 10.28 4.41 -5.09
CA LEU A 88 9.27 5.47 -5.09
C LEU A 88 9.08 6.15 -6.46
N PRO A 89 10.14 6.62 -7.17
CA PRO A 89 9.98 7.21 -8.49
C PRO A 89 9.46 6.19 -9.52
N GLU A 90 9.91 4.93 -9.48
CA GLU A 90 9.41 3.90 -10.41
C GLU A 90 7.91 3.62 -10.21
N VAL A 91 7.44 3.58 -8.96
CA VAL A 91 6.00 3.43 -8.65
C VAL A 91 5.21 4.65 -9.13
N ARG A 92 5.74 5.87 -8.93
CA ARG A 92 5.10 7.10 -9.40
C ARG A 92 4.96 7.09 -10.93
N ASP A 93 6.02 6.74 -11.65
CA ASP A 93 6.01 6.65 -13.11
C ASP A 93 5.01 5.60 -13.60
N LEU A 94 4.92 4.46 -12.91
CA LEU A 94 3.92 3.43 -13.21
C LEU A 94 2.49 4.00 -13.06
N LEU A 95 2.17 4.66 -11.94
CA LEU A 95 0.84 5.22 -11.72
C LEU A 95 0.47 6.28 -12.77
N SER A 96 1.42 7.12 -13.17
CA SER A 96 1.25 8.09 -14.26
C SER A 96 0.91 7.40 -15.59
N LYS A 97 1.61 6.30 -15.93
CA LYS A 97 1.33 5.51 -17.16
C LYS A 97 -0.07 4.88 -17.15
N PHE A 98 -0.54 4.45 -15.98
CA PHE A 98 -1.88 3.90 -15.80
C PHE A 98 -2.97 4.98 -15.61
N GLN A 99 -2.61 6.27 -15.73
CA GLN A 99 -3.52 7.41 -15.55
C GLN A 99 -4.25 7.39 -14.20
N ASN A 100 -3.63 6.79 -13.17
CA ASN A 100 -4.21 6.69 -11.84
C ASN A 100 -3.80 7.91 -11.00
N THR A 101 -4.65 8.95 -11.03
CA THR A 101 -4.42 10.22 -10.33
C THR A 101 -5.13 10.30 -8.98
N THR A 102 -6.07 9.39 -8.71
CA THR A 102 -6.90 9.42 -7.50
C THR A 102 -6.23 8.76 -6.30
N THR A 103 -5.28 7.86 -6.54
CA THR A 103 -4.60 7.12 -5.46
C THR A 103 -3.51 7.99 -4.82
N ALA A 104 -3.60 8.21 -3.50
CA ALA A 104 -2.53 8.87 -2.76
C ALA A 104 -1.31 7.95 -2.59
N ILE A 105 -0.09 8.47 -2.68
CA ILE A 105 1.15 7.68 -2.51
C ILE A 105 1.80 8.06 -1.19
N LEU A 106 1.86 7.13 -0.25
CA LEU A 106 2.58 7.30 1.01
C LEU A 106 3.95 6.61 0.95
N ALA A 107 5.02 7.37 1.13
CA ALA A 107 6.39 6.85 1.16
C ALA A 107 6.75 6.33 2.57
N ALA A 108 7.30 5.13 2.67
CA ALA A 108 7.67 4.50 3.94
C ALA A 108 9.04 3.80 3.87
N GLY A 109 9.90 4.08 4.85
CA GLY A 109 11.24 3.50 4.98
C GLY A 109 12.35 4.54 5.01
N GLY A 110 13.18 4.52 6.06
CA GLY A 110 14.31 5.45 6.19
C GLY A 110 13.98 6.94 6.34
N ILE A 111 12.71 7.34 6.45
CA ILE A 111 12.30 8.74 6.70
C ILE A 111 12.30 9.01 8.20
N VAL A 112 13.26 9.82 8.66
CA VAL A 112 13.46 10.11 10.10
C VAL A 112 13.22 11.58 10.45
N ASP A 113 13.45 12.49 9.51
CA ASP A 113 13.31 13.93 9.69
C ASP A 113 12.83 14.63 8.42
N GLY A 114 12.78 15.97 8.46
CA GLY A 114 12.33 16.79 7.34
C GLY A 114 13.12 16.60 6.04
N ARG A 115 14.39 16.19 6.09
CA ARG A 115 15.19 15.91 4.87
C ARG A 115 14.65 14.68 4.15
N GLY A 116 14.30 13.64 4.91
CA GLY A 116 13.62 12.46 4.37
C GLY A 116 12.26 12.79 3.77
N CYS A 117 11.49 13.67 4.42
CA CYS A 117 10.21 14.16 3.88
C CYS A 117 10.40 14.92 2.56
N VAL A 118 11.35 15.85 2.49
CA VAL A 118 11.65 16.61 1.27
C VAL A 118 12.13 15.70 0.15
N ALA A 119 13.00 14.73 0.45
CA ALA A 119 13.45 13.74 -0.53
C ALA A 119 12.27 12.90 -1.05
N ALA A 120 11.40 12.41 -0.16
CA ALA A 120 10.21 11.65 -0.55
C ALA A 120 9.28 12.47 -1.44
N LEU A 121 8.99 13.74 -1.10
CA LEU A 121 8.18 14.62 -1.93
C LEU A 121 8.83 14.89 -3.30
N GLY A 122 10.14 15.12 -3.33
CA GLY A 122 10.89 15.34 -4.57
C GLY A 122 10.88 14.13 -5.52
N LEU A 123 10.81 12.91 -4.97
CA LEU A 123 10.67 11.66 -5.73
C LEU A 123 9.23 11.36 -6.16
N GLY A 124 8.28 12.24 -5.84
CA GLY A 124 6.86 12.03 -6.13
C GLY A 124 6.15 11.21 -5.07
N GLY A 125 6.63 11.15 -3.83
CA GLY A 125 5.78 10.80 -2.69
C GLY A 125 4.78 11.93 -2.42
N LEU A 126 3.64 11.61 -1.80
CA LEU A 126 2.64 12.62 -1.44
C LEU A 126 2.21 12.41 0.01
N PHE A 127 2.54 13.35 0.88
CA PHE A 127 1.98 13.36 2.23
C PHE A 127 0.61 14.03 2.22
N ARG A 128 -0.38 13.37 1.60
CA ARG A 128 -1.79 13.78 1.72
C ARG A 128 -2.41 13.01 2.87
N SER A 129 -3.03 13.70 3.82
CA SER A 129 -3.92 13.03 4.77
C SER A 129 -5.02 12.32 3.97
N PRO A 130 -5.14 10.99 4.01
CA PRO A 130 -6.21 10.29 3.29
C PRO A 130 -7.60 10.56 3.90
N PHE A 131 -7.67 11.24 5.04
CA PHE A 131 -8.89 11.54 5.79
C PHE A 131 -9.51 12.90 5.44
N ILE A 132 -8.82 13.77 4.71
CA ILE A 132 -9.34 15.09 4.29
C ILE A 132 -9.33 15.11 2.77
N ALA A 133 -10.41 14.66 2.16
CA ALA A 133 -10.47 14.51 0.71
C ALA A 133 -11.81 14.98 0.13
N ASP A 134 -12.34 16.13 0.54
CA ASP A 134 -13.51 16.71 -0.13
C ASP A 134 -13.46 18.22 -0.43
N ASP A 135 -12.42 19.00 -0.08
CA ASP A 135 -12.60 20.47 -0.02
C ASP A 135 -11.63 21.41 -0.78
N TRP A 136 -10.78 20.94 -1.70
CA TRP A 136 -9.91 21.87 -2.44
C TRP A 136 -9.69 21.47 -3.90
N GLN A 137 -10.35 22.20 -4.80
CA GLN A 137 -9.95 22.37 -6.20
C GLN A 137 -8.83 23.44 -6.23
N ILE A 138 -7.66 23.07 -6.75
CA ILE A 138 -6.66 24.01 -7.29
C ILE A 138 -6.18 23.47 -8.62
#